data_AF-A0A3B9M7G3-F1
#
_entry.id   AF-A0A3B9M7G3-F1
#
_cell.length_a   1.000
_cell.length_b   1.000
_cell.length_c   1.000
_cell.angle_alpha   90.00
_cell.angle_beta   90.00
_cell.angle_gamma   90.00
#
_symmetry.space_group_name_H-M   'P 1'
#
loop_
_entity.id
_entity.type
_entity.pdbx_description
1 polymer ?
#
loop_
_entity_poly.entity_id
_entity_poly.type
_entity_poly.pdbx_seq_one_letter_code
_entity_poly.pdbx_strand_id
1 'polypeptide(L)' 'MPEVVARPAPTPKVSGRRGRRHGIEIRPGSVKQARADAGLSLGQVANGAVSRTAIYFVETGKAKPSLETLRLIAERTGRP' A
#
# COMPACT_ATOMS: atom_id res chain seq x y z
N MET A 1 32.35 24.01 -1.01
CA MET A 1 31.09 23.98 -0.25
C MET A 1 30.09 23.16 -1.08
N PRO A 2 29.61 22.00 -0.59
CA PRO A 2 28.84 21.06 -1.42
C PRO A 2 27.42 21.55 -1.69
N GLU A 3 27.00 21.46 -2.95
CA GLU A 3 25.66 21.75 -3.44
C GLU A 3 24.65 20.78 -2.82
N VAL A 4 23.72 21.30 -2.03
CA VAL A 4 22.67 20.50 -1.39
C VAL A 4 21.58 20.25 -2.44
N VAL A 5 21.60 19.06 -3.05
CA VAL A 5 20.51 18.57 -3.92
C VAL A 5 19.20 18.57 -3.13
N ALA A 6 18.37 19.58 -3.40
CA ALA A 6 17.03 19.68 -2.85
C ALA A 6 16.17 18.52 -3.39
N ARG A 7 15.70 17.67 -2.48
CA ARG A 7 14.76 16.58 -2.80
C ARG A 7 13.43 17.21 -3.27
N PRO A 8 12.84 16.78 -4.41
CA PRO A 8 11.57 17.34 -4.86
C PRO A 8 10.45 17.00 -3.86
N ALA A 9 9.66 18.01 -3.52
CA ALA A 9 8.53 17.91 -2.61
C ALA A 9 7.43 16.98 -3.19
N PRO A 10 6.78 16.14 -2.37
CA PRO A 10 5.69 15.30 -2.84
C PRO A 10 4.46 16.15 -3.21
N THR A 11 4.01 16.01 -4.46
CA THR A 11 2.78 16.63 -4.96
C THR A 11 1.56 16.11 -4.19
N PRO A 12 0.60 16.97 -3.80
CA PRO A 12 -0.61 16.52 -3.14
C PRO A 12 -1.53 15.84 -4.17
N LYS A 13 -1.58 14.50 -4.16
CA LYS A 13 -2.53 13.75 -4.99
C LYS A 13 -3.93 13.82 -4.40
N VAL A 14 -4.84 14.22 -5.28
CA VAL A 14 -6.29 14.43 -5.14
C VAL A 14 -6.95 13.46 -4.15
N SER A 15 -7.71 14.01 -3.21
CA SER A 15 -8.55 13.28 -2.25
C SER A 15 -9.74 12.63 -2.97
N GLY A 16 -9.48 11.48 -3.59
CA GLY A 16 -10.51 10.60 -4.16
C GLY A 16 -11.38 9.95 -3.08
N ARG A 17 -12.26 10.73 -2.44
CA ARG A 17 -13.36 10.24 -1.60
C ARG A 17 -14.46 9.67 -2.51
N ARG A 18 -14.22 8.54 -3.20
CA ARG A 18 -15.26 7.76 -3.90
C ARG A 18 -14.71 6.37 -4.26
N GLY A 19 -14.93 5.39 -3.39
CA GLY A 19 -14.56 3.99 -3.66
C GLY A 19 -14.83 3.01 -2.51
N ARG A 20 -15.50 3.45 -1.44
CA ARG A 20 -15.65 2.67 -0.20
C ARG A 20 -16.70 1.54 -0.26
N ARG A 21 -17.02 0.98 -1.44
CA ARG A 21 -18.10 -0.02 -1.54
C ARG A 21 -17.85 -1.29 -2.35
N HIS A 22 -16.74 -1.43 -3.09
CA HIS A 22 -16.53 -2.59 -3.99
C HIS A 22 -15.22 -3.36 -3.78
N GLY A 23 -14.55 -3.16 -2.64
CA GLY A 23 -13.33 -3.91 -2.34
C GLY A 23 -13.62 -5.34 -1.89
N ILE A 24 -12.65 -6.21 -2.10
CA ILE A 24 -12.69 -7.62 -1.72
C ILE A 24 -12.42 -7.76 -0.22
N GLU A 25 -13.19 -8.60 0.46
CA GLU A 25 -12.90 -8.96 1.84
C GLU A 25 -11.72 -9.94 1.89
N ILE A 26 -10.74 -9.60 2.71
CA ILE A 26 -9.56 -10.44 2.93
C ILE A 26 -9.47 -10.84 4.39
N ARG A 27 -8.76 -11.94 4.66
CA ARG A 27 -8.42 -12.34 6.02
C ARG A 27 -7.58 -11.24 6.68
N PRO A 28 -8.03 -10.63 7.79
CA PRO A 28 -7.26 -9.59 8.46
C PRO A 28 -5.90 -10.16 8.89
N GLY A 29 -4.84 -9.38 8.67
CA GLY A 29 -3.46 -9.80 8.95
C GLY A 29 -2.80 -10.68 7.89
N SER A 30 -3.49 -11.20 6.87
CA SER A 30 -2.83 -11.99 5.80
C SER A 30 -1.78 -11.16 5.05
N VAL A 31 -2.14 -9.92 4.69
CA VAL A 31 -1.22 -8.97 4.05
C VAL A 31 -0.05 -8.61 4.96
N LYS A 32 -0.29 -8.53 6.28
CA LYS A 32 0.77 -8.26 7.25
C LYS A 32 1.78 -9.41 7.31
N GLN A 33 1.30 -10.65 7.29
CA GLN A 33 2.15 -11.84 7.24
C GLN A 33 2.93 -11.89 5.94
N ALA A 34 2.24 -11.79 4.79
CA ALA A 34 2.89 -11.77 3.47
C ALA A 34 3.99 -10.72 3.37
N ARG A 35 3.72 -9.51 3.89
CA ARG A 35 4.71 -8.43 3.94
C ARG A 35 5.88 -8.76 4.87
N ALA A 36 5.62 -9.29 6.06
CA ALA A 36 6.65 -9.63 7.03
C ALA A 36 7.56 -10.75 6.52
N ASP A 37 6.97 -11.78 5.90
CA ASP A 37 7.70 -12.89 5.29
C ASP A 37 8.60 -12.42 4.14
N ALA A 38 8.14 -11.43 3.37
CA ALA A 38 8.93 -10.80 2.31
C ALA A 38 9.96 -9.77 2.83
N GLY A 39 10.00 -9.50 4.15
CA GLY A 39 10.91 -8.49 4.72
C GLY A 39 10.62 -7.04 4.30
N LEU A 40 9.42 -6.76 3.79
CA LEU A 40 9.08 -5.46 3.21
C LEU A 40 8.48 -4.50 4.24
N SER A 41 8.80 -3.21 4.11
CA SER A 41 8.10 -2.16 4.85
C SER A 41 6.79 -1.78 4.16
N LEU A 42 5.87 -1.13 4.89
CA LEU A 42 4.60 -0.63 4.32
C LEU A 42 4.84 0.28 3.10
N GLY A 43 5.90 1.09 3.13
CA GLY A 43 6.26 1.98 2.03
C GLY A 43 6.80 1.21 0.82
N GLN A 44 7.54 0.13 1.05
CA GLN A 44 8.08 -0.72 -0.01
C GLN A 44 6.98 -1.53 -0.71
N VAL A 45 5.99 -2.03 0.03
CA VAL A 45 4.80 -2.67 -0.57
C VAL A 45 3.97 -1.65 -1.35
N ALA A 46 3.79 -0.45 -0.81
CA ALA A 46 3.06 0.64 -1.45
C ALA A 46 3.73 1.10 -2.77
N ASN A 47 5.05 1.27 -2.76
CA ASN A 47 5.90 1.70 -3.89
C ASN A 47 5.34 2.87 -4.73
N GLY A 48 4.60 3.79 -4.10
CA GLY A 48 3.97 4.93 -4.76
C GLY A 48 2.72 4.62 -5.61
N ALA A 49 2.38 3.35 -5.83
CA ALA A 49 1.17 2.93 -6.52
C ALA A 49 -0.07 2.98 -5.61
N VAL A 50 0.13 2.67 -4.32
CA VAL A 50 -0.87 2.78 -3.26
C VAL A 50 -0.27 3.58 -2.12
N SER A 51 -1.09 4.27 -1.32
CA SER A 51 -0.55 4.99 -0.16
C SER A 51 -0.13 4.02 0.95
N ARG A 52 0.95 4.35 1.68
CA ARG A 52 1.40 3.60 2.86
C ARG A 52 0.24 3.36 3.85
N THR A 53 -0.60 4.38 4.05
CA THR A 53 -1.76 4.33 4.93
C THR A 53 -2.84 3.37 4.42
N ALA A 54 -3.07 3.29 3.11
CA ALA A 54 -4.00 2.33 2.55
C ALA A 54 -3.52 0.88 2.78
N ILE A 55 -2.23 0.58 2.63
CA ILE A 55 -1.68 -0.74 2.99
C ILE A 55 -1.94 -1.05 4.47
N TYR A 56 -1.69 -0.09 5.38
CA TYR A 56 -1.97 -0.28 6.80
C TYR A 56 -3.47 -0.55 7.08
N PHE A 57 -4.38 0.13 6.40
CA PHE A 57 -5.82 -0.13 6.55
C PHE A 57 -6.24 -1.48 6.00
N VAL A 58 -5.60 -1.96 4.94
CA VAL A 58 -5.79 -3.32 4.43
C VAL A 58 -5.30 -4.36 5.45
N GLU A 59 -4.09 -4.18 5.99
CA GLU A 59 -3.53 -5.08 7.02
C GLU A 59 -4.40 -5.18 8.28
N THR A 60 -4.97 -4.05 8.69
CA THR A 60 -5.84 -3.95 9.88
C THR A 60 -7.31 -4.23 9.61
N GLY A 61 -7.69 -4.58 8.37
CA GLY A 61 -9.08 -4.87 7.97
C GLY A 61 -10.00 -3.63 7.97
N LYS A 62 -9.45 -2.42 8.07
CA LYS A 62 -10.21 -1.15 8.07
C LYS A 62 -10.60 -0.68 6.67
N ALA A 63 -9.99 -1.24 5.63
CA ALA A 63 -10.31 -0.98 4.23
C ALA A 63 -10.54 -2.28 3.47
N LYS A 64 -11.47 -2.25 2.52
CA LYS A 64 -11.66 -3.31 1.53
C LYS A 64 -10.82 -2.96 0.29
N PRO A 65 -9.69 -3.63 0.02
CA PRO A 65 -8.84 -3.35 -1.14
C PRO A 65 -9.54 -3.72 -2.45
N SER A 66 -9.19 -3.05 -3.56
CA SER A 66 -9.58 -3.50 -4.90
C SER A 66 -8.78 -4.73 -5.32
N LEU A 67 -9.26 -5.45 -6.34
CA LEU A 67 -8.51 -6.56 -6.94
C LEU A 67 -7.12 -6.12 -7.44
N GLU A 68 -7.02 -4.92 -8.03
CA GLU A 68 -5.75 -4.34 -8.46
C GLU A 68 -4.79 -4.13 -7.28
N THR A 69 -5.31 -3.64 -6.15
CA THR A 69 -4.50 -3.46 -4.92
C THR A 69 -4.01 -4.81 -4.40
N LEU A 70 -4.84 -5.84 -4.42
CA LEU A 70 -4.47 -7.19 -3.99
C LEU A 70 -3.42 -7.81 -4.89
N ARG A 71 -3.57 -7.70 -6.22
CA ARG A 71 -2.56 -8.19 -7.18
C ARG A 71 -1.21 -7.52 -6.96
N LEU A 72 -1.21 -6.20 -6.76
CA LEU A 72 0.02 -5.48 -6.48
C LEU A 72 0.68 -5.97 -5.18
N ILE A 73 -0.09 -6.14 -4.10
CA ILE A 73 0.44 -6.69 -2.85
C ILE A 73 0.99 -8.09 -3.08
N ALA A 74 0.28 -8.92 -3.84
CA ALA A 74 0.65 -10.30 -4.12
C ALA A 74 1.95 -10.40 -4.93
N GLU A 75 2.07 -9.62 -6.01
CA GLU A 75 3.29 -9.52 -6.82
C GLU A 75 4.50 -9.09 -6.00
N ARG A 76 4.30 -8.15 -5.05
CA ARG A 76 5.38 -7.62 -4.22
C ARG A 76 5.80 -8.58 -3.11
N THR A 77 4.84 -9.29 -2.53
CA THR A 77 5.09 -10.19 -1.40
C THR A 77 5.36 -11.63 -1.86
N GLY A 78 5.15 -11.96 -3.13
CA GLY A 78 5.22 -13.31 -3.66
C GLY A 78 4.12 -14.24 -3.12
N ARG A 79 3.02 -13.68 -2.61
CA ARG A 79 1.92 -14.40 -1.95
C ARG A 79 0.59 -14.08 -2.65
N PRO A 80 -0.11 -15.07 -3.23
CA PRO A 80 -1.36 -14.85 -3.95
C PRO A 80 -2.52 -14.40 -3.04
#